data_AF-A0A7S2QM45-F1
#
_entry.id   AF-A0A7S2QM45-F1
#
_cell.length_a   1.000
_cell.length_b   1.000
_cell.length_c   1.000
_cell.angle_alpha   90.00
_cell.angle_beta   90.00
_cell.angle_gamma   90.00
#
_symmetry.space_group_name_H-M   'P 1'
#
loop_
_entity.id
_entity.type
_entity.pdbx_description
1 polymer ?
#
loop_
_entity_poly.entity_id
_entity_poly.type
_entity_poly.pdbx_seq_one_letter_code
_entity_poly.pdbx_strand_id
1 'polypeptide(L)'
;AAAAAAAPARERGKLKLAMLDIYGFEVCQTNRLEQLLINYCNERLQALFNAQMFATEARDYEAEGLPQELFATMCQRRDLPALPLLEGGAEGQWGSPGLFALIDDEARCRFNDGDGAALRSRMDASLTGSTAYKAMRDASCFAVAHFAGDVSYDSKSFVASNSNAARPEILAFLVENTASDFLRAALGARLEDAAATASPPRPGRRLFGRTVIQAFRSELDTLIRALEAEGTQCHYVRCLKPNAELLPASFDEEAMLRQCRYSGLLETVHIRQYGFPHRQPMLKFVERYAPVMWPAECAARWGRPLPTNVRELPAAELHAWAEC
;
A
#
# COMPACT_ATOMS: atom_id res chain seq x y z
N ALA A 1 -33.29 -37.09 -24.72
CA ALA A 1 -32.70 -37.13 -23.37
C ALA A 1 -31.27 -36.62 -23.46
N ALA A 2 -31.08 -35.30 -23.27
CA ALA A 2 -29.77 -34.68 -23.25
C ALA A 2 -29.28 -34.67 -21.80
N ALA A 3 -28.19 -35.39 -21.53
CA ALA A 3 -27.55 -35.46 -20.22
C ALA A 3 -26.90 -34.11 -19.91
N ALA A 4 -27.39 -33.45 -18.86
CA ALA A 4 -26.72 -32.30 -18.27
C ALA A 4 -25.42 -32.77 -17.62
N ALA A 5 -24.28 -32.36 -18.19
CA ALA A 5 -22.98 -32.55 -17.57
C ALA A 5 -22.94 -31.74 -16.27
N ALA A 6 -22.88 -32.44 -15.14
CA ALA A 6 -22.69 -31.83 -13.84
C ALA A 6 -21.35 -31.09 -13.81
N ALA A 7 -21.39 -29.81 -13.43
CA ALA A 7 -20.19 -29.02 -13.20
C ALA A 7 -19.28 -29.72 -12.17
N PRO A 8 -17.95 -29.72 -12.36
CA PRO A 8 -17.04 -30.40 -11.46
C PRO A 8 -17.14 -29.80 -10.06
N ALA A 9 -17.30 -30.67 -9.06
CA ALA A 9 -17.30 -30.31 -7.65
C ALA A 9 -15.98 -29.60 -7.32
N ARG A 10 -16.08 -28.32 -6.98
CA ARG A 10 -14.96 -27.49 -6.53
C ARG A 10 -14.38 -28.14 -5.27
N GLU A 11 -13.15 -28.66 -5.35
CA GLU A 11 -12.43 -29.14 -4.16
C GLU A 11 -12.49 -28.03 -3.10
N ARG A 12 -12.95 -28.37 -1.89
CA ARG A 12 -12.92 -27.46 -0.75
C ARG A 12 -11.46 -27.22 -0.37
N GLY A 13 -10.81 -26.30 -1.06
CA GLY A 13 -9.50 -25.79 -0.71
C GLY A 13 -9.51 -25.35 0.75
N LYS A 14 -8.48 -25.71 1.50
CA LYS A 14 -8.32 -25.27 2.89
C LYS A 14 -8.33 -23.75 2.92
N LEU A 15 -9.36 -23.15 3.54
CA LEU A 15 -9.40 -21.73 3.80
C LEU A 15 -8.19 -21.37 4.69
N LYS A 16 -7.43 -20.34 4.30
CA LYS A 16 -6.30 -19.84 5.06
C LYS A 16 -6.64 -18.44 5.55
N LEU A 17 -6.37 -18.18 6.82
CA LEU A 17 -6.39 -16.84 7.41
C LEU A 17 -4.94 -16.40 7.60
N ALA A 18 -4.57 -15.27 7.00
CA ALA A 18 -3.26 -14.66 7.17
C ALA A 18 -3.41 -13.37 7.99
N MET A 19 -2.48 -13.14 8.91
CA MET A 19 -2.37 -11.91 9.68
C MET A 19 -1.06 -11.23 9.30
N LEU A 20 -1.14 -9.98 8.86
CA LEU A 20 0.01 -9.16 8.51
C LEU A 20 0.19 -8.11 9.60
N ASP A 21 1.31 -8.18 10.31
CA ASP A 21 1.73 -7.19 11.31
C ASP A 21 3.00 -6.50 10.81
N ILE A 22 2.95 -5.19 10.68
CA ILE A 22 3.99 -4.36 10.05
C ILE A 22 4.18 -3.07 10.83
N TYR A 23 5.35 -2.46 10.64
CA TYR A 23 5.60 -1.11 11.11
C TYR A 23 4.63 -0.12 10.45
N GLY A 24 4.01 0.72 11.27
CA GLY A 24 3.23 1.86 10.78
C GLY A 24 4.12 2.93 10.15
N PHE A 25 3.51 3.92 9.54
CA PHE A 25 4.22 5.07 9.01
C PHE A 25 4.94 5.84 10.13
N GLU A 26 6.23 6.13 9.95
CA GLU A 26 7.09 6.70 10.99
C GLU A 26 7.67 8.06 10.58
N VAL A 27 7.59 9.03 11.49
CA VAL A 27 8.25 10.32 11.38
C VAL A 27 9.01 10.61 12.67
N CYS A 28 10.33 10.50 12.60
CA CYS A 28 11.25 10.79 13.68
C CYS A 28 11.88 12.18 13.52
N GLN A 29 12.62 12.62 14.54
CA GLN A 29 13.43 13.85 14.47
C GLN A 29 14.50 13.77 13.37
N THR A 30 15.04 12.58 13.11
CA THR A 30 16.00 12.32 12.04
C THR A 30 15.61 11.02 11.35
N ASN A 31 15.11 11.12 10.12
CA ASN A 31 14.70 9.96 9.33
C ASN A 31 15.86 9.50 8.45
N ARG A 32 16.18 8.21 8.50
CA ARG A 32 17.28 7.60 7.74
C ARG A 32 16.73 6.62 6.69
N LEU A 33 17.60 5.77 6.14
CA LEU A 33 17.21 4.80 5.12
C LEU A 33 16.15 3.83 5.66
N GLU A 34 16.24 3.46 6.93
CA GLU A 34 15.30 2.57 7.62
C GLU A 34 13.88 3.15 7.60
N GLN A 35 13.72 4.41 8.01
CA GLN A 35 12.42 5.10 7.95
C GLN A 35 11.93 5.25 6.50
N LEU A 36 12.83 5.49 5.54
CA LEU A 36 12.45 5.57 4.13
C LEU A 36 11.86 4.23 3.63
N LEU A 37 12.47 3.11 4.01
CA LEU A 37 11.98 1.77 3.65
C LEU A 37 10.67 1.42 4.37
N ILE A 38 10.52 1.78 5.64
CA ILE A 38 9.26 1.64 6.39
C ILE A 38 8.14 2.43 5.72
N ASN A 39 8.39 3.69 5.40
CA ASN A 39 7.40 4.57 4.78
C ASN A 39 7.09 4.13 3.34
N TYR A 40 8.08 3.64 2.58
CA TYR A 40 7.86 3.02 1.27
C TYR A 40 6.97 1.77 1.33
N CYS A 41 7.16 0.90 2.33
CA CYS A 41 6.27 -0.24 2.55
C CYS A 41 4.82 0.22 2.79
N ASN A 42 4.65 1.23 3.63
CA ASN A 42 3.34 1.83 3.89
C ASN A 42 2.72 2.45 2.62
N GLU A 43 3.50 3.12 1.77
CA GLU A 43 3.02 3.63 0.46
C GLU A 43 2.51 2.50 -0.45
N ARG A 44 3.25 1.39 -0.58
CA ARG A 44 2.84 0.25 -1.42
C ARG A 44 1.57 -0.42 -0.90
N LEU A 45 1.45 -0.60 0.41
CA LEU A 45 0.27 -1.18 1.03
C LEU A 45 -0.94 -0.23 0.96
N GLN A 46 -0.72 1.08 1.07
CA GLN A 46 -1.76 2.07 0.87
C GLN A 46 -2.23 2.10 -0.59
N ALA A 47 -1.33 1.96 -1.56
CA ALA A 47 -1.70 1.84 -2.97
C ALA A 47 -2.51 0.56 -3.25
N LEU A 48 -2.15 -0.56 -2.63
CA LEU A 48 -2.92 -1.80 -2.68
C LEU A 48 -4.31 -1.63 -2.06
N PHE A 49 -4.39 -1.02 -0.87
CA PHE A 49 -5.66 -0.70 -0.21
C PHE A 49 -6.56 0.16 -1.10
N ASN A 50 -6.02 1.25 -1.65
CA ASN A 50 -6.74 2.13 -2.56
C ASN A 50 -7.27 1.32 -3.74
N ALA A 51 -6.41 0.54 -4.41
CA ALA A 51 -6.79 -0.28 -5.56
C ALA A 51 -7.93 -1.25 -5.25
N GLN A 52 -7.84 -1.99 -4.14
CA GLN A 52 -8.85 -2.97 -3.75
C GLN A 52 -10.17 -2.32 -3.35
N MET A 53 -10.13 -1.20 -2.64
CA MET A 53 -11.33 -0.48 -2.24
C MET A 53 -12.05 0.11 -3.45
N PHE A 54 -11.32 0.75 -4.37
CA PHE A 54 -11.89 1.24 -5.63
C PHE A 54 -12.46 0.11 -6.49
N ALA A 55 -11.74 -1.01 -6.65
CA ALA A 55 -12.22 -2.15 -7.44
C ALA A 55 -13.47 -2.81 -6.83
N THR A 56 -13.62 -2.76 -5.51
CA THR A 56 -14.83 -3.25 -4.84
C THR A 56 -15.99 -2.28 -5.06
N GLU A 57 -15.78 -0.99 -4.85
CA GLU A 57 -16.79 0.05 -5.07
C GLU A 57 -17.26 0.08 -6.55
N ALA A 58 -16.33 -0.08 -7.49
CA ALA A 58 -16.60 -0.17 -8.93
C ALA A 58 -17.58 -1.29 -9.26
N ARG A 59 -17.28 -2.50 -8.78
CA ARG A 59 -18.07 -3.71 -9.06
C ARG A 59 -19.49 -3.56 -8.52
N ASP A 60 -19.63 -2.97 -7.35
CA ASP A 60 -20.94 -2.76 -6.76
C ASP A 60 -21.76 -1.74 -7.55
N TYR A 61 -21.14 -0.65 -8.00
CA TYR A 61 -21.82 0.37 -8.82
C TYR A 61 -22.20 -0.14 -10.20
N GLU A 62 -21.35 -0.94 -10.84
CA GLU A 62 -21.67 -1.64 -12.08
C GLU A 62 -22.82 -2.62 -11.89
N ALA A 63 -22.82 -3.39 -10.79
CA ALA A 63 -23.90 -4.32 -10.47
C ALA A 63 -25.24 -3.62 -10.23
N GLU A 64 -25.23 -2.39 -9.69
CA GLU A 64 -26.41 -1.55 -9.48
C GLU A 64 -26.77 -0.67 -10.69
N GLY A 65 -25.96 -0.66 -11.76
CA GLY A 65 -26.23 0.09 -12.99
C GLY A 65 -26.05 1.61 -12.86
N LEU A 66 -25.17 2.06 -11.96
CA LEU A 66 -24.88 3.49 -11.77
C LEU A 66 -24.06 4.08 -12.94
N PRO A 67 -24.21 5.38 -13.26
CA PRO A 67 -23.46 6.03 -14.34
C PRO A 67 -21.94 5.93 -14.18
N GLN A 68 -21.24 5.55 -15.26
CA GLN A 68 -19.78 5.41 -15.29
C GLN A 68 -19.02 6.72 -15.05
N GLU A 69 -19.64 7.87 -15.32
CA GLU A 69 -19.04 9.21 -15.14
C GLU A 69 -18.74 9.51 -13.66
N LEU A 70 -19.59 9.02 -12.75
CA LEU A 70 -19.39 9.09 -11.30
C LEU A 70 -18.17 8.27 -10.88
N PHE A 71 -17.93 7.15 -11.57
CA PHE A 71 -16.79 6.26 -11.31
C PHE A 71 -15.46 6.85 -11.80
N ALA A 72 -15.46 7.44 -13.00
CA ALA A 72 -14.24 8.00 -13.61
C ALA A 72 -13.58 9.09 -12.75
N THR A 73 -14.38 9.91 -12.06
CA THR A 73 -13.89 10.98 -11.17
C THR A 73 -13.25 10.41 -9.90
N MET A 74 -13.75 9.27 -9.40
CA MET A 74 -13.18 8.59 -8.23
C MET A 74 -11.84 7.91 -8.55
N CYS A 75 -11.68 7.33 -9.73
CA CYS A 75 -10.44 6.65 -10.13
C CYS A 75 -9.23 7.59 -10.25
N GLN A 76 -9.45 8.87 -10.54
CA GLN A 76 -8.36 9.85 -10.74
C GLN A 76 -7.57 10.18 -9.45
N ARG A 77 -8.07 9.80 -8.26
CA ARG A 77 -7.42 10.08 -6.97
C ARG A 77 -6.63 8.90 -6.38
N ARG A 78 -6.33 7.89 -7.19
CA ARG A 78 -5.62 6.67 -6.74
C ARG A 78 -4.13 6.91 -6.52
N ASP A 79 -3.53 7.79 -7.30
CA ASP A 79 -2.08 7.80 -7.47
C ASP A 79 -1.36 8.43 -6.29
N LEU A 80 -0.44 7.66 -5.72
CA LEU A 80 0.46 8.11 -4.66
C LEU A 80 1.76 8.60 -5.33
N PRO A 81 2.02 9.92 -5.37
CA PRO A 81 3.12 10.47 -6.18
C PRO A 81 4.50 10.09 -5.64
N ALA A 82 4.59 9.64 -4.39
CA ALA A 82 5.81 9.09 -3.80
C ALA A 82 6.27 7.80 -4.48
N LEU A 83 5.36 6.93 -4.93
CA LEU A 83 5.74 5.63 -5.50
C LEU A 83 6.53 5.78 -6.82
N PRO A 84 6.05 6.54 -7.83
CA PRO A 84 6.85 6.80 -9.04
C PRO A 84 8.19 7.48 -8.76
N LEU A 85 8.25 8.35 -7.75
CA LEU A 85 9.50 8.99 -7.33
C LEU A 85 10.51 7.96 -6.80
N LEU A 86 10.06 7.04 -5.94
CA LEU A 86 10.91 6.07 -5.25
C LEU A 86 11.35 4.95 -6.20
N GLU A 87 10.40 4.38 -6.94
CA GLU A 87 10.60 3.21 -7.80
C GLU A 87 11.18 3.59 -9.17
N GLY A 88 10.85 4.79 -9.67
CA GLY A 88 11.16 5.25 -11.03
C GLY A 88 9.99 5.04 -11.99
N GLY A 89 10.20 5.36 -13.26
CA GLY A 89 9.21 5.11 -14.32
C GLY A 89 8.85 3.62 -14.42
N ALA A 90 7.62 3.34 -14.84
CA ALA A 90 7.08 1.97 -14.94
C ALA A 90 7.96 1.07 -15.82
N GLU A 91 8.09 -0.18 -15.39
CA GLU A 91 8.82 -1.26 -16.07
C GLU A 91 8.46 -1.30 -17.56
N GLY A 92 9.40 -0.95 -18.45
CA GLY A 92 9.20 -0.96 -19.91
C GLY A 92 9.07 0.41 -20.60
N GLN A 93 8.94 1.52 -19.87
CA GLN A 93 9.22 2.85 -20.40
C GLN A 93 10.61 3.28 -19.95
N TRP A 94 11.39 3.90 -20.84
CA TRP A 94 12.72 4.45 -20.53
C TRP A 94 12.55 5.71 -19.65
N GLY A 95 12.02 5.52 -18.45
CA GLY A 95 11.74 6.57 -17.48
C GLY A 95 13.00 7.03 -16.77
N SER A 96 12.93 8.22 -16.17
CA SER A 96 13.96 8.71 -15.26
C SER A 96 14.20 7.70 -14.13
N PRO A 97 15.46 7.55 -13.68
CA PRO A 97 15.77 6.68 -12.55
C PRO A 97 15.06 7.17 -11.29
N GLY A 98 14.40 6.25 -10.57
CA GLY A 98 13.82 6.55 -9.26
C GLY A 98 14.88 6.76 -8.18
N LEU A 99 14.46 7.28 -7.03
CA LEU A 99 15.33 7.53 -5.87
C LEU A 99 16.14 6.29 -5.49
N PHE A 100 15.52 5.12 -5.49
CA PHE A 100 16.18 3.86 -5.15
C PHE A 100 17.29 3.49 -6.13
N ALA A 101 17.09 3.73 -7.43
CA ALA A 101 18.12 3.46 -8.43
C ALA A 101 19.35 4.35 -8.24
N LEU A 102 19.16 5.62 -7.85
CA LEU A 102 20.25 6.54 -7.54
C LEU A 102 21.05 6.11 -6.31
N ILE A 103 20.37 5.65 -5.26
CA ILE A 103 21.02 5.15 -4.02
C ILE A 103 21.76 3.83 -4.31
N ASP A 104 21.18 2.95 -5.12
CA ASP A 104 21.79 1.68 -5.50
C ASP A 104 23.04 1.87 -6.37
N ASP A 105 23.00 2.74 -7.38
CA ASP A 105 24.15 3.02 -8.24
C ASP A 105 25.32 3.55 -7.40
N GLU A 106 25.05 4.44 -6.45
CA GLU A 106 26.07 4.95 -5.53
C GLU A 106 26.63 3.89 -4.58
N ALA A 107 25.77 3.06 -3.99
CA ALA A 107 26.18 1.99 -3.08
C ALA A 107 26.98 0.89 -3.79
N ARG A 108 26.72 0.65 -5.08
CA ARG A 108 27.35 -0.40 -5.87
C ARG A 108 28.62 0.03 -6.61
N CYS A 109 28.85 1.33 -6.79
CA CYS A 109 29.91 1.85 -7.67
C CYS A 109 31.07 2.56 -6.96
N ARG A 110 31.01 2.75 -5.64
CA ARG A 110 32.04 3.49 -4.89
C ARG A 110 32.76 2.65 -3.83
N PHE A 111 34.07 2.87 -3.69
CA PHE A 111 34.77 2.83 -2.41
C PHE A 111 34.47 4.18 -1.72
N ASN A 112 34.01 4.15 -0.47
CA ASN A 112 33.49 5.30 0.30
C ASN A 112 34.54 6.40 0.55
N ASP A 113 34.65 7.40 -0.34
CA ASP A 113 35.44 8.62 -0.08
C ASP A 113 34.64 9.93 -0.18
N GLY A 114 33.32 9.88 -0.39
CA GLY A 114 32.53 11.06 -0.78
C GLY A 114 31.54 11.54 0.28
N ASP A 115 31.73 12.78 0.73
CA ASP A 115 30.76 13.64 1.43
C ASP A 115 29.32 13.42 0.94
N GLY A 116 28.36 13.30 1.88
CA GLY A 116 26.96 12.96 1.62
C GLY A 116 26.26 13.88 0.60
N ALA A 117 26.84 15.05 0.32
CA ALA A 117 26.42 16.00 -0.70
C ALA A 117 26.43 15.45 -2.13
N ALA A 118 27.28 14.48 -2.47
CA ALA A 118 27.38 13.96 -3.84
C ALA A 118 26.15 13.13 -4.28
N LEU A 119 25.53 12.42 -3.34
CA LEU A 119 24.27 11.71 -3.57
C LEU A 119 23.12 12.72 -3.71
N ARG A 120 23.07 13.69 -2.80
CA ARG A 120 22.08 14.78 -2.80
C ARG A 120 22.05 15.54 -4.13
N SER A 121 23.22 15.97 -4.62
CA SER A 121 23.33 16.75 -5.86
C SER A 121 22.75 16.01 -7.07
N ARG A 122 22.92 14.68 -7.13
CA ARG A 122 22.30 13.85 -8.17
C ARG A 122 20.81 13.70 -8.00
N MET A 123 20.33 13.50 -6.76
CA MET A 123 18.89 13.49 -6.49
C MET A 123 18.26 14.80 -6.97
N ASP A 124 18.87 15.96 -6.71
CA ASP A 124 18.37 17.25 -7.18
C ASP A 124 18.36 17.36 -8.70
N ALA A 125 19.44 16.95 -9.36
CA ALA A 125 19.51 16.99 -10.81
C ALA A 125 18.46 16.06 -11.48
N SER A 126 18.18 14.90 -10.89
CA SER A 126 17.31 13.88 -11.49
C SER A 126 15.84 13.94 -11.06
N LEU A 127 15.53 14.43 -9.86
CA LEU A 127 14.22 14.27 -9.24
C LEU A 127 13.45 15.58 -9.05
N THR A 128 14.06 16.75 -9.29
CA THR A 128 13.39 18.07 -9.12
C THR A 128 12.13 18.24 -9.99
N GLY A 129 11.98 17.47 -11.08
CA GLY A 129 10.77 17.47 -11.89
C GLY A 129 9.57 16.73 -11.27
N SER A 130 9.76 15.99 -10.18
CA SER A 130 8.69 15.25 -9.50
C SER A 130 7.97 16.13 -8.48
N THR A 131 6.65 16.08 -8.46
CA THR A 131 5.81 16.76 -7.46
C THR A 131 5.99 16.21 -6.05
N ALA A 132 6.45 14.96 -5.92
CA ALA A 132 6.68 14.32 -4.63
C ALA A 132 8.06 14.63 -4.05
N TYR A 133 8.96 15.25 -4.80
CA TYR A 133 10.32 15.50 -4.35
C TYR A 133 10.52 16.94 -3.94
N LYS A 134 11.11 17.16 -2.76
CA LYS A 134 11.38 18.50 -2.23
C LYS A 134 12.83 18.62 -1.82
N ALA A 135 13.53 19.53 -2.48
CA ALA A 135 14.90 19.87 -2.12
C ALA A 135 14.92 20.68 -0.81
N MET A 136 15.77 20.28 0.15
CA MET A 136 15.96 21.03 1.40
C MET A 136 17.20 21.92 1.33
N ARG A 137 17.26 22.92 2.22
CA ARG A 137 18.39 23.86 2.33
C ARG A 137 19.69 23.18 2.76
N ASP A 138 19.57 22.15 3.61
CA ASP A 138 20.70 21.33 4.01
C ASP A 138 21.10 20.42 2.84
N ALA A 139 22.37 20.48 2.43
CA ALA A 139 22.94 19.70 1.34
C ALA A 139 22.97 18.18 1.58
N SER A 140 22.56 17.73 2.77
CA SER A 140 22.40 16.32 3.11
C SER A 140 20.96 15.88 3.27
N CYS A 141 20.00 16.81 3.38
CA CYS A 141 18.61 16.50 3.61
C CYS A 141 17.76 16.69 2.36
N PHE A 142 16.75 15.85 2.19
CA PHE A 142 15.70 16.01 1.17
C PHE A 142 14.36 15.61 1.78
N ALA A 143 13.25 15.99 1.15
CA ALA A 143 11.93 15.56 1.59
C ALA A 143 11.16 14.83 0.49
N VAL A 144 10.32 13.90 0.91
CA VAL A 144 9.39 13.15 0.06
C VAL A 144 7.98 13.46 0.52
N ALA A 145 7.11 13.83 -0.42
CA ALA A 145 5.68 14.01 -0.17
C ALA A 145 5.00 12.64 -0.20
N HIS A 146 4.86 12.05 0.98
CA HIS A 146 4.14 10.79 1.17
C HIS A 146 2.62 11.03 1.23
N PHE A 147 1.81 9.97 1.12
CA PHE A 147 0.36 10.07 1.35
C PHE A 147 0.04 10.63 2.74
N ALA A 148 0.88 10.30 3.71
CA ALA A 148 0.81 10.75 5.09
C ALA A 148 1.27 12.21 5.31
N GLY A 149 1.90 12.84 4.30
CA GLY A 149 2.48 14.17 4.39
C GLY A 149 3.98 14.19 4.10
N ASP A 150 4.57 15.37 4.19
CA ASP A 150 6.00 15.56 3.88
C ASP A 150 6.89 14.98 4.97
N VAL A 151 7.85 14.13 4.59
CA VAL A 151 8.87 13.59 5.49
C VAL A 151 10.24 13.98 5.00
N SER A 152 11.05 14.57 5.90
CA SER A 152 12.44 14.93 5.63
C SER A 152 13.40 13.82 6.05
N TYR A 153 14.35 13.48 5.19
CA TYR A 153 15.32 12.41 5.37
C TYR A 153 16.76 12.94 5.31
N ASP A 154 17.65 12.41 6.16
CA ASP A 154 19.10 12.68 6.13
C ASP A 154 19.82 11.59 5.32
N SER A 155 20.35 11.97 4.16
CA SER A 155 20.99 11.07 3.20
C SER A 155 22.43 10.68 3.54
N LYS A 156 23.08 11.26 4.58
CA LYS A 156 24.50 11.03 4.90
C LYS A 156 24.89 9.55 5.00
N SER A 157 24.02 8.74 5.57
CA SER A 157 24.27 7.31 5.84
C SER A 157 23.60 6.37 4.85
N PHE A 158 22.90 6.89 3.84
CA PHE A 158 22.09 6.07 2.92
C PHE A 158 22.95 5.08 2.13
N VAL A 159 24.06 5.55 1.56
CA VAL A 159 24.95 4.71 0.75
C VAL A 159 25.51 3.57 1.62
N ALA A 160 26.11 3.91 2.75
CA ALA A 160 26.70 2.93 3.67
C ALA A 160 25.67 1.93 4.22
N SER A 161 24.47 2.39 4.57
CA SER A 161 23.40 1.53 5.09
C SER A 161 22.79 0.66 4.00
N ASN A 162 22.75 1.14 2.75
CA ASN A 162 22.25 0.38 1.61
C ASN A 162 23.25 -0.68 1.12
N SER A 163 24.55 -0.46 1.35
CA SER A 163 25.63 -1.39 1.02
C SER A 163 25.55 -2.66 1.88
N ASN A 164 24.67 -3.60 1.54
CA ASN A 164 24.54 -4.90 2.20
C ASN A 164 25.42 -5.98 1.56
N ALA A 165 26.68 -5.68 1.33
CA ALA A 165 27.60 -6.68 0.82
C ALA A 165 28.11 -7.55 1.98
N ALA A 166 27.35 -8.59 2.33
CA ALA A 166 27.95 -9.74 3.00
C ALA A 166 28.96 -10.34 2.01
N ARG A 167 30.23 -9.96 2.17
CA ARG A 167 31.29 -10.36 1.23
C ARG A 167 31.41 -11.88 1.26
N PRO A 168 31.21 -12.58 0.13
CA PRO A 168 31.29 -14.04 0.09
C PRO A 168 32.60 -14.56 0.65
N GLU A 169 33.70 -13.82 0.48
CA GLU A 169 35.02 -14.18 1.00
C GLU A 169 35.06 -14.13 2.54
N ILE A 170 34.38 -13.16 3.16
CA ILE A 170 34.28 -13.04 4.62
C ILE A 170 33.35 -14.14 5.16
N LEU A 171 32.22 -14.38 4.50
CA LEU A 171 31.29 -15.44 4.89
C LEU A 171 31.96 -16.82 4.79
N ALA A 172 32.65 -17.11 3.69
CA ALA A 172 33.40 -18.34 3.50
C ALA A 172 34.46 -18.52 4.59
N PHE A 173 35.26 -17.48 4.87
CA PHE A 173 36.24 -17.51 5.96
C PHE A 173 35.59 -17.85 7.31
N LEU A 174 34.46 -17.21 7.65
CA LEU A 174 33.76 -17.46 8.91
C LEU A 174 33.17 -18.87 8.98
N VAL A 175 32.63 -19.39 7.87
CA VAL A 175 32.10 -20.77 7.77
C VAL A 175 33.22 -21.80 7.93
N GLU A 176 34.37 -21.56 7.32
CA GLU A 176 35.54 -22.45 7.39
C GLU A 176 36.18 -22.45 8.78
N ASN A 177 36.24 -21.30 9.46
CA ASN A 177 37.00 -21.14 10.71
C ASN A 177 36.13 -21.15 11.97
N THR A 178 34.80 -21.28 11.85
CA THR A 178 33.93 -21.37 13.03
C THR A 178 33.95 -22.77 13.64
N ALA A 179 34.12 -22.81 14.97
CA ALA A 179 34.00 -24.04 15.76
C ALA A 179 32.53 -24.41 16.07
N SER A 180 31.58 -23.48 15.85
CA SER A 180 30.16 -23.69 16.14
C SER A 180 29.41 -24.22 14.93
N ASP A 181 28.81 -25.40 15.06
CA ASP A 181 27.97 -26.00 14.02
C ASP A 181 26.75 -25.11 13.68
N PHE A 182 26.20 -24.42 14.68
CA PHE A 182 25.12 -23.45 14.48
C PHE A 182 25.56 -22.30 13.57
N LEU A 183 26.72 -21.69 13.86
CA LEU A 183 27.23 -20.59 13.04
C LEU A 183 27.59 -21.06 11.64
N ARG A 184 28.13 -22.27 11.50
CA ARG A 184 28.45 -22.85 10.19
C ARG A 184 27.18 -23.02 9.34
N ALA A 185 26.10 -23.54 9.93
CA ALA A 185 24.82 -23.68 9.25
C ALA A 185 24.19 -22.31 8.90
N ALA A 186 24.15 -21.39 9.85
CA ALA A 186 23.53 -20.07 9.65
C ALA A 186 24.27 -19.21 8.63
N LEU A 187 25.61 -19.21 8.65
CA LEU A 187 26.42 -18.45 7.70
C LEU A 187 26.55 -19.16 6.35
N GLY A 188 26.51 -20.50 6.33
CA GLY A 188 26.50 -21.30 5.11
C GLY A 188 25.29 -21.01 4.24
N ALA A 189 24.08 -20.97 4.83
CA ALA A 189 22.87 -20.58 4.11
C ALA A 189 22.99 -19.17 3.49
N ARG A 190 23.57 -18.21 4.24
CA ARG A 190 23.81 -16.85 3.72
C ARG A 190 24.87 -16.80 2.62
N LEU A 191 25.85 -17.68 2.63
CA LEU A 191 26.87 -17.79 1.58
C LEU A 191 26.25 -18.31 0.28
N GLU A 192 25.34 -19.29 0.37
CA GLU A 192 24.59 -19.81 -0.79
C GLU A 192 23.72 -18.71 -1.41
N ASP A 193 22.99 -17.93 -0.60
CA ASP A 193 22.21 -16.78 -1.06
C ASP A 193 23.08 -15.68 -1.71
N ALA A 194 24.25 -15.40 -1.13
CA ALA A 194 25.21 -14.43 -1.67
C ALA A 194 25.81 -14.90 -3.01
N ALA A 195 26.06 -16.20 -3.16
CA ALA A 195 26.54 -16.79 -4.40
C ALA A 195 25.45 -16.79 -5.49
N ALA A 196 24.19 -17.09 -5.14
CA ALA A 196 23.06 -17.08 -6.07
C ALA A 196 22.73 -15.66 -6.59
N THR A 197 23.05 -14.62 -5.83
CA THR A 197 22.82 -13.22 -6.19
C THR A 197 24.03 -12.54 -6.85
N ALA A 198 25.17 -13.23 -6.96
CA ALA A 198 26.37 -12.71 -7.61
C ALA A 198 26.17 -12.69 -9.14
N SER A 199 26.21 -11.49 -9.74
CA SER A 199 26.18 -11.35 -11.20
C SER A 199 27.47 -11.89 -11.83
N PRO A 200 27.41 -12.56 -13.00
CA PRO A 200 28.62 -13.02 -13.68
C PRO A 200 29.54 -11.84 -13.98
N PRO A 201 30.88 -12.00 -13.85
CA PRO A 201 31.82 -10.92 -14.00
C PRO A 201 31.78 -10.40 -15.45
N ARG A 202 31.16 -9.24 -15.67
CA ARG A 202 31.30 -8.49 -16.92
C ARG A 202 32.60 -7.68 -16.86
N PRO A 203 33.43 -7.68 -17.93
CA PRO A 203 34.65 -6.88 -17.94
C PRO A 203 34.30 -5.39 -17.89
N GLY A 204 34.85 -4.67 -16.90
CA GLY A 204 34.84 -3.20 -16.86
C GLY A 204 34.25 -2.53 -15.61
N ARG A 205 33.41 -3.20 -14.80
CA ARG A 205 32.88 -2.61 -13.55
C ARG A 205 32.36 -3.70 -12.63
N ARG A 206 33.06 -3.97 -11.51
CA ARG A 206 32.58 -4.90 -10.48
C ARG A 206 31.47 -4.19 -9.69
N LEU A 207 30.22 -4.43 -10.03
CA LEU A 207 29.09 -4.01 -9.21
C LEU A 207 29.06 -4.88 -7.95
N PHE A 208 29.11 -4.27 -6.78
CA PHE A 208 29.10 -5.00 -5.51
C PHE A 208 27.70 -5.51 -5.16
N GLY A 209 27.53 -6.83 -4.96
CA GLY A 209 26.45 -7.50 -4.23
C GLY A 209 25.00 -7.13 -4.60
N ARG A 210 24.02 -7.63 -3.82
CA ARG A 210 22.64 -7.12 -3.79
C ARG A 210 22.53 -6.08 -2.66
N THR A 211 21.84 -4.96 -2.88
CA THR A 211 21.70 -3.91 -1.85
C THR A 211 20.53 -4.19 -0.89
N VAL A 212 20.46 -3.48 0.25
CA VAL A 212 19.31 -3.57 1.17
C VAL A 212 18.02 -3.23 0.43
N ILE A 213 18.00 -2.11 -0.30
CA ILE A 213 16.82 -1.63 -1.01
C ILE A 213 16.30 -2.69 -1.98
N GLN A 214 17.19 -3.34 -2.75
CA GLN A 214 16.78 -4.36 -3.71
C GLN A 214 16.23 -5.62 -3.04
N ALA A 215 16.85 -6.06 -1.94
CA ALA A 215 16.35 -7.18 -1.16
C ALA A 215 14.94 -6.87 -0.63
N PHE A 216 14.79 -5.70 0.00
CA PHE A 216 13.53 -5.24 0.58
C PHE A 216 12.42 -5.10 -0.47
N ARG A 217 12.71 -4.50 -1.64
CA ARG A 217 11.75 -4.39 -2.74
C ARG A 217 11.29 -5.75 -3.25
N SER A 218 12.21 -6.69 -3.44
CA SER A 218 11.88 -8.04 -3.90
C SER A 218 10.98 -8.79 -2.91
N GLU A 219 11.24 -8.64 -1.61
CA GLU A 219 10.42 -9.24 -0.55
C GLU A 219 9.03 -8.59 -0.46
N LEU A 220 8.98 -7.26 -0.54
CA LEU A 220 7.73 -6.49 -0.56
C LEU A 220 6.87 -6.83 -1.78
N ASP A 221 7.46 -6.94 -2.98
CA ASP A 221 6.73 -7.33 -4.18
C ASP A 221 6.17 -8.74 -4.07
N THR A 222 6.89 -9.65 -3.42
CA THR A 222 6.40 -11.01 -3.14
C THR A 222 5.20 -10.97 -2.20
N LEU A 223 5.26 -10.15 -1.14
CA LEU A 223 4.15 -9.92 -0.22
C LEU A 223 2.93 -9.33 -0.93
N ILE A 224 3.10 -8.27 -1.72
CA ILE A 224 2.01 -7.61 -2.44
C ILE A 224 1.33 -8.60 -3.41
N ARG A 225 2.10 -9.37 -4.18
CA ARG A 225 1.55 -10.42 -5.07
C ARG A 225 0.75 -11.48 -4.31
N ALA A 226 1.21 -11.86 -3.11
CA ALA A 226 0.48 -12.81 -2.27
C ALA A 226 -0.86 -12.24 -1.78
N LEU A 227 -0.93 -10.93 -1.51
CA LEU A 227 -2.17 -10.24 -1.11
C LEU A 227 -3.12 -9.99 -2.29
N GLU A 228 -2.58 -9.83 -3.49
CA GLU A 228 -3.35 -9.66 -4.74
C GLU A 228 -3.84 -10.99 -5.34
N ALA A 229 -3.36 -12.13 -4.82
CA ALA A 229 -3.72 -13.45 -5.33
C ALA A 229 -5.25 -13.65 -5.34
N GLU A 230 -5.77 -14.18 -6.44
CA GLU A 230 -7.21 -14.38 -6.65
C GLU A 230 -7.86 -15.15 -5.48
N GLY A 231 -8.98 -14.64 -4.99
CA GLY A 231 -9.72 -15.21 -3.86
C GLY A 231 -9.23 -14.75 -2.49
N THR A 232 -8.20 -13.91 -2.40
CA THR A 232 -7.81 -13.26 -1.15
C THR A 232 -8.73 -12.08 -0.84
N GLN A 233 -9.34 -12.09 0.34
CA GLN A 233 -10.11 -10.96 0.85
C GLN A 233 -9.32 -10.28 1.97
N CYS A 234 -8.90 -9.04 1.74
CA CYS A 234 -8.16 -8.26 2.72
C CYS A 234 -9.12 -7.51 3.65
N HIS A 235 -8.90 -7.66 4.95
CA HIS A 235 -9.57 -6.88 5.98
C HIS A 235 -8.54 -5.99 6.69
N TYR A 236 -8.83 -4.71 6.81
CA TYR A 236 -7.90 -3.72 7.33
C TYR A 236 -8.31 -3.27 8.73
N VAL A 237 -7.38 -3.37 9.69
CA VAL A 237 -7.54 -2.87 11.05
C VAL A 237 -6.51 -1.77 11.27
N ARG A 238 -6.98 -0.57 11.63
CA ARG A 238 -6.09 0.57 11.94
C ARG A 238 -5.98 0.71 13.46
N CYS A 239 -4.78 0.46 13.99
CA CYS A 239 -4.48 0.61 15.40
C CYS A 239 -3.98 2.05 15.66
N LEU A 240 -4.63 2.77 16.58
CA LEU A 240 -4.29 4.14 16.94
C LEU A 240 -3.81 4.19 18.40
N LYS A 241 -2.64 4.79 18.64
CA LYS A 241 -2.03 4.95 19.97
C LYS A 241 -2.48 6.27 20.62
N PRO A 242 -3.29 6.25 21.69
CA PRO A 242 -3.96 7.45 22.20
C PRO A 242 -3.01 8.48 22.82
N ASN A 243 -1.87 8.07 23.35
CA ASN A 243 -0.83 8.93 23.91
C ASN A 243 0.54 8.22 23.88
N ALA A 244 1.64 8.98 23.88
CA ALA A 244 3.00 8.44 23.79
C ALA A 244 3.41 7.65 25.04
N GLU A 245 2.90 8.07 26.20
CA GLU A 245 3.22 7.61 27.55
C GLU A 245 2.59 6.27 27.92
N LEU A 246 1.74 5.70 27.05
CA LEU A 246 1.03 4.44 27.26
C LEU A 246 0.08 4.47 28.48
N LEU A 247 -0.43 5.66 28.82
CA LEU A 247 -1.35 5.85 29.94
C LEU A 247 -2.80 5.52 29.54
N PRO A 248 -3.57 4.81 30.38
CA PRO A 248 -4.99 4.61 30.13
C PRO A 248 -5.76 5.93 30.26
N ALA A 249 -6.82 6.10 29.46
CA ALA A 249 -7.72 7.26 29.48
C ALA A 249 -7.06 8.64 29.27
N SER A 250 -5.81 8.68 28.82
CA SER A 250 -5.14 9.90 28.36
C SER A 250 -5.23 9.98 26.84
N PHE A 251 -5.62 11.13 26.31
CA PHE A 251 -5.83 11.35 24.88
C PHE A 251 -5.04 12.56 24.42
N ASP A 252 -4.04 12.33 23.58
CA ASP A 252 -3.27 13.37 22.90
C ASP A 252 -3.91 13.63 21.53
N GLU A 253 -4.67 14.73 21.45
CA GLU A 253 -5.40 15.14 20.25
C GLU A 253 -4.47 15.35 19.04
N GLU A 254 -3.29 15.93 19.26
CA GLU A 254 -2.36 16.26 18.19
C GLU A 254 -1.67 15.00 17.66
N ALA A 255 -1.23 14.10 18.56
CA ALA A 255 -0.69 12.81 18.17
C ALA A 255 -1.74 11.93 17.48
N MET A 256 -3.00 11.99 17.92
CA MET A 256 -4.09 11.26 17.27
C MET A 256 -4.40 11.80 15.88
N LEU A 257 -4.48 13.12 15.72
CA LEU A 257 -4.72 13.72 14.41
C LEU A 257 -3.60 13.38 13.42
N ARG A 258 -2.34 13.40 13.87
CA ARG A 258 -1.20 12.94 13.06
C ARG A 258 -1.34 11.48 12.64
N GLN A 259 -1.69 10.58 13.56
CA GLN A 259 -1.89 9.16 13.25
C GLN A 259 -3.06 8.95 12.29
N CYS A 260 -4.16 9.71 12.40
CA CYS A 260 -5.27 9.65 11.44
C CYS A 260 -4.84 10.04 10.02
N ARG A 261 -3.95 11.03 9.88
CA ARG A 261 -3.35 11.39 8.59
C ARG A 261 -2.44 10.27 8.08
N TYR A 262 -1.54 9.77 8.93
CA TYR A 262 -0.52 8.79 8.52
C TYR A 262 -1.05 7.38 8.29
N SER A 263 -2.24 7.06 8.81
CA SER A 263 -2.91 5.77 8.63
C SER A 263 -3.81 5.72 7.39
N GLY A 264 -3.85 6.77 6.56
CA GLY A 264 -4.66 6.74 5.33
C GLY A 264 -6.17 6.81 5.60
N LEU A 265 -6.57 7.15 6.84
CA LEU A 265 -7.99 7.21 7.22
C LEU A 265 -8.71 8.35 6.51
N LEU A 266 -8.04 9.49 6.31
CA LEU A 266 -8.65 10.64 5.63
C LEU A 266 -8.90 10.35 4.15
N GLU A 267 -7.97 9.65 3.48
CA GLU A 267 -8.08 9.21 2.10
C GLU A 267 -9.25 8.22 1.97
N THR A 268 -9.38 7.30 2.93
CA THR A 268 -10.52 6.37 3.00
C THR A 268 -11.85 7.12 3.13
N VAL A 269 -11.90 8.14 3.99
CA VAL A 269 -13.07 9.01 4.16
C VAL A 269 -13.37 9.76 2.87
N HIS A 270 -12.37 10.34 2.21
CA HIS A 270 -12.56 11.04 0.94
C HIS A 270 -13.16 10.14 -0.12
N ILE A 271 -12.61 8.94 -0.33
CA ILE A 271 -13.15 8.01 -1.33
C ILE A 271 -14.61 7.64 -1.00
N ARG A 272 -14.93 7.42 0.28
CA ARG A 272 -16.31 7.15 0.71
C ARG A 272 -17.23 8.36 0.57
N GLN A 273 -16.73 9.58 0.75
CA GLN A 273 -17.50 10.83 0.59
C GLN A 273 -17.85 11.12 -0.87
N TYR A 274 -16.95 10.81 -1.81
CA TYR A 274 -17.22 10.96 -3.23
C TYR A 274 -18.08 9.83 -3.81
N GLY A 275 -18.19 8.70 -3.08
CA GLY A 275 -19.09 7.60 -3.40
C GLY A 275 -20.45 7.67 -2.73
N PHE A 276 -21.15 6.54 -2.76
CA PHE A 276 -22.41 6.27 -2.07
C PHE A 276 -22.16 5.32 -0.88
N PRO A 277 -21.70 5.85 0.28
CA PRO A 277 -21.24 5.02 1.40
C PRO A 277 -22.40 4.37 2.17
N HIS A 278 -23.60 4.92 2.04
CA HIS A 278 -24.81 4.37 2.63
C HIS A 278 -25.59 3.60 1.59
N ARG A 279 -25.73 2.30 1.82
CA ARG A 279 -26.51 1.41 0.96
C ARG A 279 -27.57 0.71 1.79
N GLN A 280 -28.79 0.71 1.29
CA GLN A 280 -29.91 0.08 1.96
C GLN A 280 -30.81 -0.56 0.90
N PRO A 281 -31.23 -1.83 1.08
CA PRO A 281 -32.22 -2.42 0.19
C PRO A 281 -33.48 -1.56 0.13
N MET A 282 -34.02 -1.39 -1.07
CA MET A 282 -35.17 -0.51 -1.34
C MET A 282 -36.34 -0.73 -0.37
N LEU A 283 -36.69 -1.99 -0.07
CA LEU A 283 -37.77 -2.33 0.87
C LEU A 283 -37.51 -1.80 2.27
N LYS A 284 -36.30 -2.00 2.80
CA LYS A 284 -35.92 -1.46 4.11
C LYS A 284 -35.95 0.06 4.10
N PHE A 285 -35.58 0.69 2.99
CA PHE A 285 -35.63 2.15 2.85
C PHE A 285 -37.08 2.64 2.95
N VAL A 286 -37.99 2.04 2.19
CA VAL A 286 -39.42 2.35 2.27
C VAL A 286 -39.96 2.12 3.67
N GLU A 287 -39.74 0.96 4.27
CA GLU A 287 -40.19 0.64 5.64
C GLU A 287 -39.79 1.73 6.65
N ARG A 288 -38.55 2.23 6.54
CA ARG A 288 -37.98 3.20 7.46
C ARG A 288 -38.54 4.61 7.26
N TYR A 289 -38.72 5.04 6.01
CA TYR A 289 -39.05 6.44 5.69
C TYR A 289 -40.51 6.65 5.29
N ALA A 290 -41.29 5.58 5.10
CA ALA A 290 -42.73 5.64 4.82
C ALA A 290 -43.50 6.64 5.71
N PRO A 291 -43.28 6.67 7.04
CA PRO A 291 -44.03 7.57 7.93
C PRO A 291 -43.73 9.06 7.76
N VAL A 292 -42.59 9.43 7.17
CA VAL A 292 -42.12 10.82 7.03
C VAL A 292 -42.30 11.35 5.62
N MET A 293 -42.17 10.46 4.62
CA MET A 293 -42.13 10.83 3.21
C MET A 293 -43.52 10.80 2.54
N TRP A 294 -44.47 10.02 3.08
CA TRP A 294 -45.80 9.89 2.51
C TRP A 294 -46.89 10.58 3.33
N PRO A 295 -47.90 11.19 2.67
CA PRO A 295 -49.09 11.69 3.34
C PRO A 295 -49.75 10.59 4.18
N ALA A 296 -50.41 10.97 5.29
CA ALA A 296 -51.05 10.05 6.23
C ALA A 296 -52.02 9.06 5.55
N GLU A 297 -52.62 9.45 4.42
CA GLU A 297 -53.53 8.63 3.60
C GLU A 297 -52.81 7.48 2.87
N CYS A 298 -51.58 7.69 2.41
CA CYS A 298 -50.72 6.67 1.80
C CYS A 298 -50.08 5.76 2.86
N ALA A 299 -49.70 6.33 4.02
CA ALA A 299 -49.19 5.57 5.15
C ALA A 299 -50.27 4.67 5.80
N ALA A 300 -51.52 5.13 5.89
CA ALA A 300 -52.65 4.37 6.43
C ALA A 300 -53.06 3.16 5.58
N ARG A 301 -52.76 3.18 4.27
CA ARG A 301 -52.92 2.02 3.37
C ARG A 301 -51.96 0.87 3.72
N TRP A 302 -50.84 1.19 4.37
CA TRP A 302 -49.79 0.25 4.72
C TRP A 302 -49.91 -0.20 6.18
N GLY A 303 -50.82 -1.16 6.39
CA GLY A 303 -50.92 -1.98 7.61
C GLY A 303 -50.49 -3.43 7.40
N ARG A 304 -49.79 -3.74 6.30
CA ARG A 304 -49.36 -5.09 5.91
C ARG A 304 -47.83 -5.21 5.95
N PRO A 305 -47.28 -6.39 6.27
CA PRO A 305 -45.84 -6.61 6.18
C PRO A 305 -45.38 -6.45 4.73
N LEU A 306 -44.27 -5.74 4.52
CA LEU A 306 -43.71 -5.58 3.17
C LEU A 306 -43.24 -6.95 2.62
N PRO A 307 -43.48 -7.21 1.32
CA PRO A 307 -42.94 -8.39 0.68
C PRO A 307 -41.41 -8.34 0.66
N THR A 308 -40.76 -9.50 0.61
CA THR A 308 -39.30 -9.63 0.60
C THR A 308 -38.64 -9.10 -0.67
N ASN A 309 -39.41 -8.91 -1.75
CA ASN A 309 -38.93 -8.40 -3.03
C ASN A 309 -39.84 -7.26 -3.55
N VAL A 310 -39.24 -6.16 -3.99
CA VAL A 310 -39.96 -5.02 -4.61
C VAL A 310 -40.76 -5.44 -5.84
N ARG A 311 -40.30 -6.47 -6.56
CA ARG A 311 -41.00 -7.01 -7.75
C ARG A 311 -42.33 -7.70 -7.41
N GLU A 312 -42.57 -7.99 -6.13
CA GLU A 312 -43.84 -8.55 -5.65
C GLU A 312 -44.86 -7.44 -5.34
N LEU A 313 -44.46 -6.17 -5.39
CA LEU A 313 -45.37 -5.04 -5.25
C LEU A 313 -46.19 -4.83 -6.54
N PRO A 314 -47.50 -4.57 -6.45
CA PRO A 314 -48.32 -4.24 -7.61
C PRO A 314 -47.78 -3.02 -8.36
N ALA A 315 -47.77 -3.08 -9.70
CA ALA A 315 -47.30 -1.97 -10.55
C ALA A 315 -48.04 -0.65 -10.29
N ALA A 316 -49.32 -0.71 -9.88
CA ALA A 316 -50.10 0.46 -9.52
C ALA A 316 -49.59 1.17 -8.25
N GLU A 317 -49.01 0.44 -7.30
CA GLU A 317 -48.43 1.02 -6.08
C GLU A 317 -47.05 1.64 -6.36
N LEU A 318 -46.25 1.00 -7.22
CA LEU A 318 -44.98 1.55 -7.70
C LEU A 318 -45.16 2.85 -8.50
N HIS A 319 -46.19 2.92 -9.35
CA HIS A 319 -46.51 4.14 -10.09
C HIS A 319 -46.97 5.27 -9.16
N ALA A 320 -47.83 4.98 -8.19
CA ALA A 320 -48.25 5.98 -7.21
C ALA A 320 -47.08 6.52 -6.36
N TRP A 321 -46.03 5.72 -6.14
CA TRP A 321 -44.79 6.16 -5.48
C TRP A 321 -43.89 7.03 -6.35
N ALA A 322 -43.88 6.82 -7.67
CA ALA A 322 -43.07 7.62 -8.58
C ALA A 322 -43.69 9.01 -8.88
N GLU A 323 -45.00 9.16 -8.66
CA GLU A 323 -45.76 10.40 -8.90
C GLU A 323 -45.96 11.28 -7.66
N CYS A 324 -45.65 10.79 -6.44
CA CYS A 324 -45.63 11.58 -5.20
C CYS A 324 -44.25 12.19 -4.95
#